data_AF-A0A9D7HUS0-F1
#
_entry.id   AF-A0A9D7HUS0-F1
#
_cell.length_a   1.000
_cell.length_b   1.000
_cell.length_c   1.000
_cell.angle_alpha   90.00
_cell.angle_beta   90.00
_cell.angle_gamma   90.00
#
_symmetry.space_group_name_H-M   'P 1'
#
loop_
_entity.id
_entity.type
_entity.pdbx_description
1 polymer ?
#
loop_
_entity_poly.entity_id
_entity_poly.type
_entity_poly.pdbx_seq_one_letter_code
_entity_poly.pdbx_strand_id
1 'polypeptide(L)'
;MMDLSALGWKEALFAAVVILALYVGYALLRLTKPKTATLPQVAPVDDAPLRGLQTEMVGVRAQLDALQSGLDLLTCEVEQIKAARAVSPQYNDALSLAQKGMRREDIAETCGISVGEADLVCALARSRQEGAT
;
A
#
# COMPACT_ATOMS: atom_id res chain seq x y z
N MET A 1 -69.17 -4.59 -52.37
CA MET A 1 -68.31 -5.79 -52.36
C MET A 1 -66.87 -5.35 -52.13
N MET A 2 -66.40 -5.30 -50.88
CA MET A 2 -65.01 -5.55 -50.45
C MET A 2 -65.07 -5.89 -48.95
N ASP A 3 -64.87 -7.16 -48.61
CA ASP A 3 -65.04 -7.74 -47.28
C ASP A 3 -64.06 -7.18 -46.23
N LEU A 4 -64.57 -6.41 -45.27
CA LEU A 4 -63.80 -5.87 -44.13
C LEU A 4 -63.56 -6.89 -43.00
N SER A 5 -64.20 -8.06 -43.05
CA SER A 5 -64.24 -9.01 -41.92
C SER A 5 -63.29 -10.21 -42.05
N ALA A 6 -62.77 -10.51 -43.25
CA ALA A 6 -61.69 -11.49 -43.45
C ALA A 6 -60.29 -10.83 -43.41
N LEU A 7 -60.24 -9.49 -43.32
CA LEU A 7 -59.07 -8.64 -43.47
C LEU A 7 -58.69 -7.90 -42.16
N GLY A 8 -59.25 -8.32 -41.02
CA GLY A 8 -59.14 -7.56 -39.75
C GLY A 8 -57.86 -7.83 -38.94
N TRP A 9 -57.43 -9.09 -38.81
CA TRP A 9 -56.24 -9.40 -37.99
C TRP A 9 -54.94 -9.25 -38.78
N LYS A 10 -54.90 -9.79 -40.00
CA LYS A 10 -53.67 -9.79 -40.80
C LYS A 10 -53.21 -8.36 -41.12
N GLU A 11 -54.14 -7.45 -41.40
CA GLU A 11 -53.80 -6.04 -41.61
C GLU A 11 -53.46 -5.30 -40.33
N ALA A 12 -54.08 -5.63 -39.19
CA ALA A 12 -53.64 -5.12 -37.90
C ALA A 12 -52.21 -5.58 -37.57
N LEU A 13 -51.85 -6.82 -37.92
CA LEU A 13 -50.49 -7.35 -37.73
C LEU A 13 -49.49 -6.64 -38.65
N PHE A 14 -49.84 -6.43 -39.93
CA PHE A 14 -49.00 -5.65 -40.84
C PHE A 14 -48.83 -4.19 -40.37
N ALA A 15 -49.91 -3.54 -39.93
CA ALA A 15 -49.84 -2.18 -39.38
C ALA A 15 -48.96 -2.14 -38.13
N ALA A 16 -49.08 -3.11 -37.22
CA ALA A 16 -48.24 -3.20 -36.03
C ALA A 16 -46.76 -3.42 -36.39
N VAL A 17 -46.45 -4.28 -37.36
CA VAL A 17 -45.07 -4.51 -37.83
C VAL A 17 -44.49 -3.26 -38.49
N VAL A 18 -45.26 -2.54 -39.31
CA VAL A 18 -44.83 -1.29 -39.93
C VAL A 18 -44.55 -0.22 -38.87
N ILE A 19 -45.45 -0.05 -37.90
CA ILE A 19 -45.26 0.88 -36.77
C ILE A 19 -44.04 0.49 -35.94
N LEU A 20 -43.84 -0.80 -35.66
CA LEU A 20 -42.67 -1.32 -34.96
C LEU A 20 -41.39 -1.04 -35.74
N ALA A 21 -41.37 -1.28 -37.05
CA ALA A 21 -40.22 -1.00 -37.90
C ALA A 21 -39.89 0.49 -37.95
N LEU A 22 -40.91 1.35 -38.02
CA LEU A 22 -40.76 2.80 -37.99
C LEU A 22 -40.26 3.27 -36.62
N TYR A 23 -40.77 2.68 -35.54
CA TYR A 23 -40.32 2.96 -34.18
C TYR A 23 -38.88 2.51 -33.95
N VAL A 24 -38.51 1.29 -34.38
CA VAL A 24 -37.15 0.77 -34.28
C VAL A 24 -36.21 1.58 -35.16
N GLY A 25 -36.63 1.97 -36.36
CA GLY A 25 -35.89 2.88 -37.23
C GLY A 25 -35.67 4.25 -36.58
N TYR A 26 -36.70 4.81 -35.95
CA TYR A 26 -36.61 6.06 -35.19
C TYR A 26 -35.74 5.91 -33.94
N ALA A 27 -35.86 4.81 -33.20
CA ALA A 27 -35.04 4.51 -32.03
C ALA A 27 -33.57 4.33 -32.42
N LEU A 28 -33.31 3.63 -33.52
CA LEU A 28 -31.99 3.53 -34.12
C LEU A 28 -31.50 4.91 -34.53
N LEU A 29 -32.23 5.68 -35.33
CA LEU A 29 -31.90 7.06 -35.70
C LEU A 29 -31.65 7.98 -34.48
N ARG A 30 -32.39 7.79 -33.39
CA ARG A 30 -32.19 8.52 -32.13
C ARG A 30 -30.89 8.12 -31.44
N LEU A 31 -30.50 6.85 -31.52
CA LEU A 31 -29.21 6.32 -31.04
C LEU A 31 -28.06 6.70 -31.98
N THR A 32 -28.31 6.80 -33.29
CA THR A 32 -27.42 7.32 -34.34
C THR A 32 -27.61 8.81 -34.60
N LYS A 33 -28.14 9.58 -33.66
CA LYS A 33 -27.76 10.98 -33.56
C LYS A 33 -26.43 10.99 -32.79
N PRO A 34 -25.25 10.86 -33.44
CA PRO A 34 -24.04 11.33 -32.80
C PRO A 34 -24.32 12.79 -32.52
N LYS A 35 -24.23 13.19 -31.25
CA LYS A 35 -24.09 14.58 -30.87
C LYS A 35 -23.10 15.17 -31.86
N THR A 36 -23.57 16.06 -32.74
CA THR A 36 -22.78 16.65 -33.81
C THR A 36 -21.42 16.94 -33.25
N ALA A 37 -20.41 16.24 -33.78
CA ALA A 37 -19.05 16.45 -33.40
C ALA A 37 -18.64 17.84 -33.89
N THR A 38 -18.97 18.88 -33.12
CA THR A 38 -17.91 19.75 -32.63
C THR A 38 -16.83 18.78 -32.20
N LEU A 39 -15.63 18.87 -32.77
CA LEU A 39 -14.46 18.09 -32.34
C LEU A 39 -14.61 17.77 -30.86
N PRO A 40 -14.46 16.51 -30.41
CA PRO A 40 -14.52 16.19 -29.00
C PRO A 40 -13.38 16.91 -28.28
N GLN A 41 -13.57 18.20 -28.01
CA GLN A 41 -13.16 18.86 -26.81
C GLN A 41 -13.84 18.01 -25.75
N VAL A 42 -13.05 17.09 -25.19
CA VAL A 42 -13.29 16.48 -23.90
C VAL A 42 -13.95 17.56 -23.06
N ALA A 43 -15.26 17.42 -22.80
CA ALA A 43 -15.90 18.30 -21.83
C ALA A 43 -14.99 18.22 -20.60
N PRO A 44 -14.50 19.35 -20.05
CA PRO A 44 -13.53 19.31 -18.97
C PRO A 44 -14.14 18.42 -17.89
N VAL A 45 -13.59 17.22 -17.76
CA VAL A 45 -13.89 16.36 -16.64
C VAL A 45 -13.42 17.20 -15.46
N ASP A 46 -14.29 17.46 -14.49
CA ASP A 46 -13.89 18.14 -13.26
C ASP A 46 -12.94 17.18 -12.52
N ASP A 47 -11.68 17.19 -12.94
CA ASP A 47 -10.58 16.42 -12.39
C ASP A 47 -10.04 17.09 -11.13
N ALA A 48 -10.62 18.23 -10.72
CA ALA A 48 -10.25 18.96 -9.51
C ALA A 48 -10.15 18.07 -8.25
N PRO A 49 -11.16 17.22 -7.92
CA PRO A 49 -11.04 16.29 -6.80
C PRO A 49 -9.94 15.25 -7.01
N LEU A 50 -9.79 14.71 -8.22
CA LEU A 50 -8.75 13.71 -8.52
C LEU A 50 -7.34 14.31 -8.42
N ARG A 51 -7.17 15.56 -8.85
CA ARG A 51 -5.92 16.33 -8.70
C ARG A 51 -5.63 16.62 -7.23
N GLY A 52 -6.64 16.96 -6.43
CA GLY A 52 -6.50 17.12 -4.98
C GLY A 52 -5.96 15.85 -4.31
N LEU A 53 -6.60 14.71 -4.59
CA LEU A 53 -6.15 13.39 -4.11
C LEU A 53 -4.73 13.05 -4.59
N GLN A 54 -4.39 13.36 -5.84
CA GLN A 54 -3.02 13.18 -6.35
C GLN A 54 -2.00 14.05 -5.62
N THR A 55 -2.34 15.32 -5.34
CA THR A 55 -1.46 16.22 -4.58
C THR A 55 -1.27 15.74 -3.14
N GLU A 56 -2.32 15.23 -2.50
CA GLU A 56 -2.22 14.64 -1.16
C GLU A 56 -1.34 13.38 -1.18
N MET A 57 -1.52 12.49 -2.16
CA MET A 57 -0.67 11.29 -2.32
C MET A 57 0.80 11.65 -2.53
N VAL A 58 1.09 12.68 -3.33
CA VAL A 58 2.46 13.19 -3.51
C VAL A 58 3.00 13.76 -2.19
N GLY A 59 2.18 14.52 -1.45
CA GLY A 59 2.56 15.06 -0.14
C GLY A 59 2.83 13.99 0.91
N VAL A 60 2.02 12.92 0.96
CA VAL A 60 2.21 11.78 1.88
C VAL A 60 3.48 11.00 1.51
N ARG A 61 3.75 10.79 0.22
CA ARG A 61 5.00 10.13 -0.22
C ARG A 61 6.23 10.94 0.17
N ALA A 62 6.20 12.26 -0.03
CA ALA A 62 7.29 13.13 0.39
C ALA A 62 7.50 13.10 1.92
N GLN A 63 6.43 13.01 2.72
CA GLN A 63 6.53 12.84 4.17
C GLN A 63 7.15 11.49 4.55
N LEU A 64 6.79 10.40 3.86
CA LEU A 64 7.41 9.08 4.08
C LEU A 64 8.90 9.09 3.74
N ASP A 65 9.29 9.69 2.62
CA ASP A 65 10.70 9.82 2.23
C ASP A 65 11.50 10.65 3.25
N ALA A 66 10.90 11.74 3.77
CA ALA A 66 11.51 12.56 4.82
C ALA A 66 11.66 11.78 6.15
N LEU A 67 10.68 10.96 6.50
CA LEU A 67 10.74 10.16 7.72
C LEU A 67 11.76 9.01 7.60
N GLN A 68 11.80 8.34 6.44
CA GLN A 68 12.76 7.28 6.14
C GLN A 68 14.19 7.80 6.17
N SER A 69 14.47 8.93 5.52
CA SER A 69 15.80 9.55 5.57
C SER A 69 16.20 9.97 6.99
N GLY A 70 15.25 10.42 7.81
CA GLY A 70 15.48 10.66 9.23
C GLY A 70 15.86 9.39 9.99
N LEU A 71 15.16 8.28 9.75
CA LEU A 71 15.48 6.98 10.36
C LEU A 71 16.86 6.47 9.92
N ASP A 72 17.22 6.64 8.66
CA ASP A 72 18.54 6.25 8.14
C ASP A 72 19.66 7.05 8.83
N LEU A 73 19.44 8.36 9.02
CA LEU A 73 20.40 9.22 9.72
C LEU A 73 20.57 8.79 11.18
N LEU A 74 19.46 8.60 11.91
CA LEU A 74 19.49 8.12 13.29
C LEU A 74 20.15 6.74 13.40
N THR A 75 19.89 5.85 12.45
CA THR A 75 20.52 4.52 12.40
C THR A 75 22.03 4.64 12.21
N CYS A 76 22.47 5.51 11.29
CA CYS A 76 23.90 5.81 11.11
C CYS A 76 24.53 6.41 12.36
N GLU A 77 23.84 7.33 13.06
CA GLU A 77 24.32 7.90 14.32
C GLU A 77 24.43 6.83 15.41
N VAL A 78 23.45 5.94 15.53
CA VAL A 78 23.50 4.83 16.49
C VAL A 78 24.67 3.89 16.18
N GLU A 79 24.89 3.53 14.92
CA GLU A 79 26.04 2.73 14.52
C GLU A 79 27.36 3.45 14.79
N GLN A 80 27.45 4.76 14.53
CA GLN A 80 28.61 5.55 14.90
C GLN A 80 28.84 5.59 16.41
N ILE A 81 27.80 5.73 17.23
CA ILE A 81 27.91 5.70 18.70
C ILE A 81 28.33 4.32 19.16
N LYS A 82 27.80 3.23 18.60
CA LYS A 82 28.22 1.86 18.91
C LYS A 82 29.68 1.62 18.55
N ALA A 83 30.11 2.09 17.38
CA ALA A 83 31.48 1.99 16.90
C ALA A 83 32.44 2.83 17.77
N ALA A 84 32.08 4.08 18.07
CA ALA A 84 32.86 4.97 18.92
C ALA A 84 32.89 4.50 20.38
N ARG A 85 31.81 3.87 20.87
CA ARG A 85 31.79 3.23 22.20
C ARG A 85 32.49 1.88 22.23
N ALA A 86 32.82 1.27 21.08
CA ALA A 86 33.26 -0.10 21.00
C ALA A 86 32.40 -1.00 21.91
N VAL A 87 31.08 -1.03 21.68
CA VAL A 87 30.30 -2.22 22.06
C VAL A 87 30.84 -3.32 21.15
N SER A 88 31.99 -3.87 21.51
CA SER A 88 32.72 -4.76 20.62
C SER A 88 31.82 -5.96 20.33
N PRO A 89 31.92 -6.59 19.15
CA PRO A 89 31.23 -7.84 18.88
C PRO A 89 31.42 -8.85 20.02
N GLN A 90 32.60 -8.84 20.66
CA GLN A 90 32.91 -9.69 21.81
C GLN A 90 32.00 -9.40 23.03
N TYR A 91 31.61 -8.15 23.28
CA TYR A 91 30.68 -7.81 24.36
C TYR A 91 29.26 -8.32 24.08
N ASN A 92 28.78 -8.21 22.84
CA ASN A 92 27.46 -8.75 22.47
C ASN A 92 27.44 -10.29 22.52
N ASP A 93 28.52 -10.91 22.06
CA ASP A 93 28.71 -12.36 22.18
C ASP A 93 28.74 -12.78 23.65
N ALA A 94 29.52 -12.10 24.50
CA ALA A 94 29.58 -12.34 25.95
C ALA A 94 28.21 -12.18 26.62
N LEU A 95 27.44 -11.14 26.27
CA LEU A 95 26.07 -10.93 26.74
C LEU A 95 25.16 -12.10 26.35
N SER A 96 25.28 -12.61 25.13
CA SER A 96 24.50 -13.74 24.65
C SER A 96 24.84 -15.04 25.38
N LEU A 97 26.12 -15.26 25.71
CA LEU A 97 26.58 -16.42 26.49
C LEU A 97 26.14 -16.32 27.95
N ALA A 98 26.20 -15.12 28.55
CA ALA A 98 25.69 -14.86 29.88
C ALA A 98 24.16 -15.08 29.99
N GLN A 99 23.39 -14.65 28.97
CA GLN A 99 21.95 -14.92 28.93
C GLN A 99 21.62 -16.42 28.85
N LYS A 100 22.49 -17.21 28.22
CA LYS A 100 22.40 -18.68 28.20
C LYS A 100 22.81 -19.34 29.52
N GLY A 101 23.24 -18.56 30.52
CA GLY A 101 23.64 -19.05 31.85
C GLY A 101 25.05 -19.61 31.93
N MET A 102 25.93 -19.26 30.97
CA MET A 102 27.34 -19.67 31.01
C MET A 102 28.07 -19.00 32.18
N ARG A 103 29.07 -19.67 32.76
CA ARG A 103 29.82 -19.13 33.90
C ARG A 103 30.79 -18.04 33.44
N ARG A 104 31.04 -17.06 34.30
CA ARG A 104 31.91 -15.91 34.03
C ARG A 104 33.33 -16.33 33.61
N GLU A 105 33.88 -17.40 34.18
CA GLU A 105 35.21 -17.90 33.81
C GLU A 105 35.24 -18.42 32.38
N ASP A 106 34.23 -19.19 31.99
CA ASP A 106 34.11 -19.78 30.64
C ASP A 106 33.83 -18.68 29.59
N ILE A 107 33.06 -17.64 29.94
CA ILE A 107 32.81 -16.46 29.08
C ILE A 107 34.09 -15.64 28.88
N ALA A 108 34.86 -15.41 29.94
CA ALA A 108 36.12 -14.69 29.88
C ALA A 108 37.10 -15.36 28.90
N GLU A 109 37.21 -16.68 28.97
CA GLU A 109 38.04 -17.48 28.07
C GLU A 109 37.51 -17.45 26.62
N THR A 110 36.21 -17.67 26.43
CA THR A 110 35.60 -17.75 25.08
C THR A 110 35.64 -16.42 24.33
N CYS A 111 35.37 -15.31 25.02
CA CYS A 111 35.31 -13.98 24.42
C CYS A 111 36.64 -13.22 24.48
N GLY A 112 37.65 -13.78 25.16
CA GLY A 112 38.97 -13.15 25.32
C GLY A 112 38.94 -11.88 26.18
N ILE A 113 38.03 -11.81 27.16
CA ILE A 113 37.82 -10.66 28.05
C ILE A 113 38.28 -10.99 29.48
N SER A 114 38.40 -9.97 30.34
CA SER A 114 38.80 -10.21 31.74
C SER A 114 37.69 -10.88 32.56
N VAL A 115 38.06 -11.64 33.59
CA VAL A 115 37.07 -12.28 34.50
C VAL A 115 36.17 -11.25 35.18
N GLY A 116 36.70 -10.07 35.53
CA GLY A 116 35.90 -8.98 36.10
C GLY A 116 34.90 -8.39 35.11
N GLU A 117 35.26 -8.31 33.83
CA GLU A 117 34.36 -7.88 32.76
C GLU A 117 33.27 -8.92 32.48
N ALA A 118 33.61 -10.21 32.50
CA ALA A 118 32.64 -11.29 32.39
C ALA A 118 31.66 -11.33 33.58
N ASP A 119 32.13 -11.04 34.79
CA ASP A 119 31.28 -10.93 35.99
C ASP A 119 30.28 -9.78 35.87
N LEU A 120 30.73 -8.62 35.39
CA LEU A 120 29.87 -7.48 35.09
C LEU A 120 28.79 -7.84 34.05
N VAL A 121 29.17 -8.52 32.96
CA VAL A 121 28.24 -8.98 31.92
C VAL A 121 27.20 -9.95 32.48
N CYS A 122 27.60 -10.88 33.35
CA CYS A 122 26.68 -11.80 34.02
C CYS A 122 25.67 -11.08 34.92
N ALA A 123 26.13 -10.09 35.69
CA ALA A 123 25.26 -9.26 36.52
C ALA A 123 24.25 -8.45 35.68
N LEU A 124 24.72 -7.89 34.56
CA LEU A 124 23.88 -7.13 33.62
C LEU A 124 22.85 -8.01 32.90
N ALA A 125 23.24 -9.22 32.50
CA ALA A 125 22.33 -10.17 31.87
C ALA A 125 21.21 -10.60 32.83
N ARG A 126 21.54 -10.80 34.11
CA ARG A 126 20.56 -11.13 35.16
C ARG A 126 19.56 -9.97 35.39
N SER A 127 20.05 -8.74 35.55
CA SER A 127 19.16 -7.58 35.75
C SER A 127 18.23 -7.33 34.56
N ARG A 128 18.67 -7.66 33.33
CA ARG A 128 17.82 -7.57 32.13
C ARG A 128 16.71 -8.63 32.09
N GLN A 129 16.98 -9.83 32.61
CA GLN A 129 15.96 -10.89 32.72
C GLN A 129 14.92 -10.51 33.79
N GLU A 130 15.35 -9.93 34.91
CA GLU A 130 14.47 -9.43 35.97
C GLU A 130 13.57 -8.28 35.53
N GLY A 131 14.04 -7.41 34.63
CA GLY A 131 13.24 -6.31 34.08
C GLY A 131 12.31 -6.68 32.91
N ALA A 132 12.42 -7.91 32.38
CA ALA A 132 11.59 -8.40 31.27
C ALA A 132 10.41 -9.26 31.73
N THR A 133 10.34 -9.57 33.03
CA THR A 133 9.24 -10.26 33.72
C THR A 133 8.36 -9.27 34.46
#